data_AF-A0A7T3FZQ5-F1
#
_entry.id   AF-A0A7T3FZQ5-F1
#
_cell.length_a   1.000
_cell.length_b   1.000
_cell.length_c   1.000
_cell.angle_alpha   90.00
_cell.angle_beta   90.00
_cell.angle_gamma   90.00
#
_symmetry.space_group_name_H-M   'P 1'
#
loop_
_entity.id
_entity.type
_entity.pdbx_description
1 polymer ?
#
loop_
_entity_poly.entity_id
_entity_poly.type
_entity_poly.pdbx_seq_one_letter_code
_entity_poly.pdbx_strand_id
1 'polypeptide(L)'
;MVERLTKQVEKEERDLRILEAVIESGPIGIVRLAEETDVPEHKVRYSLRMLEDDELVEPTPNGAIPADGLDDRVARMNDGIDDLIARLEALEDVF
;
A
#
# COMPACT_ATOMS: atom_id res chain seq x y z
N MET A 1 -6.33 21.53 5.52
CA MET A 1 -5.02 20.86 5.70
C MET A 1 -5.22 19.40 6.07
N VAL A 2 -5.98 19.12 7.14
CA VAL A 2 -6.33 17.75 7.58
C VAL A 2 -6.97 16.93 6.45
N GLU A 3 -7.96 17.46 5.72
CA GLU A 3 -8.59 16.72 4.60
C GLU A 3 -7.62 16.21 3.53
N ARG A 4 -6.53 16.96 3.27
CA ARG A 4 -5.52 16.52 2.30
C ARG A 4 -4.72 15.35 2.86
N LEU A 5 -4.37 15.39 4.15
CA LEU A 5 -3.67 14.31 4.83
C LEU A 5 -4.57 13.06 4.90
N THR A 6 -5.85 13.21 5.24
CA THR A 6 -6.82 12.11 5.22
C THR A 6 -6.87 11.44 3.85
N LYS A 7 -6.98 12.22 2.77
CA LYS A 7 -6.96 11.68 1.40
C LYS A 7 -5.64 11.00 1.02
N GLN A 8 -4.52 11.34 1.67
CA GLN A 8 -3.26 10.65 1.46
C GLN A 8 -3.28 9.31 2.20
N VAL A 9 -3.68 9.29 3.47
CA VAL A 9 -3.83 8.05 4.26
C VAL A 9 -4.80 7.07 3.59
N GLU A 10 -5.94 7.53 3.08
CA GLU A 10 -6.89 6.69 2.33
C GLU A 10 -6.29 6.06 1.06
N LYS A 11 -5.29 6.72 0.44
CA LYS A 11 -4.58 6.16 -0.71
C LYS A 11 -3.60 5.08 -0.27
N GLU A 12 -2.81 5.34 0.77
CA GLU A 12 -1.89 4.35 1.33
C GLU A 12 -2.64 3.10 1.83
N GLU A 13 -3.77 3.30 2.51
CA GLU A 13 -4.64 2.21 2.95
C GLU A 13 -5.13 1.35 1.79
N ARG A 14 -5.52 1.96 0.67
CA ARG A 14 -5.88 1.21 -0.55
C ARG A 14 -4.67 0.45 -1.08
N ASP A 15 -3.50 1.08 -1.14
CA ASP A 15 -2.31 0.46 -1.71
C ASP A 15 -1.87 -0.75 -0.86
N LEU A 16 -1.92 -0.64 0.47
CA LEU A 16 -1.65 -1.76 1.38
C LEU A 16 -2.69 -2.89 1.31
N ARG A 17 -3.98 -2.59 1.11
CA ARG A 17 -5.00 -3.62 0.84
C ARG A 17 -4.71 -4.40 -0.46
N ILE A 18 -4.23 -3.70 -1.48
CA ILE A 18 -3.83 -4.35 -2.74
C ILE A 18 -2.59 -5.21 -2.51
N LEU A 19 -1.62 -4.74 -1.73
CA LEU A 19 -0.44 -5.53 -1.35
C LEU A 19 -0.83 -6.80 -0.58
N GLU A 20 -1.74 -6.70 0.39
CA GLU A 20 -2.26 -7.85 1.14
C GLU A 20 -2.85 -8.91 0.20
N ALA A 21 -3.72 -8.51 -0.74
CA ALA A 21 -4.29 -9.43 -1.72
C ALA A 21 -3.22 -10.07 -2.64
N VAL A 22 -2.14 -9.34 -2.98
CA VAL A 22 -1.01 -9.90 -3.74
C VAL A 22 -0.23 -10.92 -2.91
N ILE A 23 -0.05 -10.70 -1.60
CA ILE A 23 0.59 -11.66 -0.68
C ILE A 23 -0.23 -12.94 -0.54
N GLU A 24 -1.55 -12.82 -0.41
CA GLU A 24 -2.43 -13.96 -0.18
C GLU A 24 -2.69 -14.80 -1.44
N SER A 25 -2.83 -14.14 -2.59
CA SER A 25 -3.36 -14.76 -3.82
C SER A 25 -2.40 -14.69 -5.02
N GLY A 26 -1.19 -14.17 -4.85
CA GLY A 26 -0.20 -14.03 -5.92
C GLY A 26 0.17 -15.37 -6.60
N PRO A 27 0.45 -15.39 -7.92
CA PRO A 27 0.38 -14.28 -8.87
C PRO A 27 -1.07 -13.86 -9.18
N ILE A 28 -1.35 -12.55 -9.14
CA ILE A 28 -2.70 -12.01 -9.34
C ILE A 28 -2.72 -10.76 -10.24
N GLY A 29 -3.65 -10.74 -11.20
CA GLY A 29 -3.80 -9.65 -12.16
C GLY A 29 -4.78 -8.56 -11.71
N ILE A 30 -4.74 -7.41 -12.42
CA ILE A 30 -5.55 -6.21 -12.10
C ILE A 30 -7.05 -6.50 -12.00
N VAL A 31 -7.62 -7.27 -12.93
CA VAL A 31 -9.06 -7.56 -12.95
C VAL A 31 -9.49 -8.33 -11.71
N ARG A 32 -8.73 -9.37 -11.35
CA ARG A 32 -9.05 -10.21 -10.18
C ARG A 32 -8.81 -9.46 -8.87
N LEU A 33 -7.75 -8.65 -8.79
CA LEU A 33 -7.53 -7.74 -7.66
C LEU A 33 -8.69 -6.76 -7.49
N ALA A 34 -9.21 -6.21 -8.58
CA ALA A 34 -10.36 -5.29 -8.54
C ALA A 34 -11.62 -5.96 -8.00
N GLU A 35 -11.86 -7.21 -8.38
CA GLU A 35 -12.97 -8.02 -7.86
C GLU A 35 -12.79 -8.40 -6.39
N GLU A 36 -11.60 -8.86 -5.98
CA GLU A 36 -11.33 -9.32 -4.60
C GLU A 36 -11.31 -8.16 -3.59
N THR A 37 -10.89 -6.96 -4.02
CA THR A 37 -10.74 -5.80 -3.12
C THR A 37 -11.85 -4.75 -3.24
N ASP A 38 -12.80 -4.92 -4.18
CA ASP A 38 -13.82 -3.92 -4.54
C ASP A 38 -13.20 -2.55 -4.94
N VAL A 39 -12.00 -2.58 -5.52
CA VAL A 39 -11.27 -1.39 -5.98
C VAL A 39 -11.35 -1.29 -7.51
N PRO A 40 -11.74 -0.14 -8.08
CA PRO A 40 -11.75 0.03 -9.54
C PRO A 40 -10.41 -0.28 -10.21
N GLU A 41 -10.41 -0.98 -11.35
CA GLU A 41 -9.19 -1.44 -12.05
C GLU A 41 -8.12 -0.35 -12.27
N HIS A 42 -8.54 0.88 -12.60
CA HIS A 42 -7.60 1.98 -12.82
C HIS A 42 -6.89 2.41 -11.52
N LYS A 43 -7.54 2.25 -10.36
CA LYS A 43 -6.93 2.47 -9.04
C LYS A 43 -6.05 1.29 -8.65
N VAL A 44 -6.47 0.05 -8.91
CA VAL A 44 -5.62 -1.14 -8.71
C VAL A 44 -4.33 -1.01 -9.51
N ARG A 45 -4.41 -0.62 -10.78
CA ARG A 45 -3.23 -0.39 -11.62
C ARG A 45 -2.31 0.68 -11.04
N TYR A 46 -2.89 1.77 -10.54
CA TYR A 46 -2.11 2.82 -9.88
C TYR A 46 -1.43 2.28 -8.62
N SER A 47 -2.16 1.55 -7.76
CA SER A 47 -1.64 0.91 -6.55
C SER A 47 -0.47 -0.01 -6.85
N LEU A 48 -0.64 -0.94 -7.81
CA LEU A 48 0.43 -1.86 -8.21
C LEU A 48 1.69 -1.13 -8.68
N ARG A 49 1.54 -0.01 -9.40
CA ARG A 49 2.69 0.80 -9.82
C ARG A 49 3.42 1.41 -8.62
N MET A 50 2.69 1.92 -7.62
CA MET A 50 3.33 2.50 -6.43
C MET A 50 4.02 1.43 -5.59
N LEU A 51 3.37 0.28 -5.41
CA LEU A 51 3.96 -0.87 -4.74
C LEU A 51 5.19 -1.41 -5.48
N GLU A 52 5.22 -1.38 -6.82
CA GLU A 52 6.39 -1.75 -7.62
C GLU A 52 7.51 -0.72 -7.46
N ASP A 53 7.19 0.58 -7.51
CA ASP A 53 8.17 1.66 -7.31
C ASP A 53 8.81 1.60 -5.89
N ASP A 54 8.06 1.14 -4.88
CA ASP A 54 8.53 0.92 -3.51
C ASP A 54 9.18 -0.46 -3.28
N GLU A 55 9.30 -1.27 -4.35
CA GLU A 55 9.87 -2.62 -4.35
C GLU A 55 9.16 -3.59 -3.38
N LEU A 56 7.83 -3.45 -3.25
CA LEU A 56 6.96 -4.31 -2.44
C LEU A 56 6.32 -5.43 -3.28
N VAL A 57 6.16 -5.22 -4.58
CA VAL A 57 5.67 -6.22 -5.53
C VAL A 57 6.53 -6.26 -6.79
N GLU A 58 6.49 -7.40 -7.49
CA GLU A 58 7.14 -7.59 -8.78
C GLU A 58 6.11 -7.95 -9.87
N PRO A 59 6.23 -7.37 -11.08
CA PRO A 59 5.37 -7.72 -12.20
C PRO A 59 5.80 -9.05 -12.83
N THR A 60 4.81 -9.92 -13.11
CA THR A 60 5.03 -11.15 -13.89
C THR A 60 4.03 -11.24 -15.06
N PRO A 61 4.26 -12.11 -16.05
CA PRO A 61 3.28 -12.36 -17.11
C PRO A 61 1.91 -12.83 -16.61
N ASN A 62 1.82 -13.38 -15.39
CA ASN A 62 0.60 -13.92 -14.80
C ASN A 62 -0.04 -13.01 -13.74
N GLY A 63 0.54 -11.83 -13.48
CA GLY A 63 0.09 -10.92 -12.42
C GLY A 63 1.22 -10.47 -11.51
N ALA A 64 0.90 -9.63 -10.52
CA ALA A 64 1.85 -9.20 -9.51
C ALA A 64 2.10 -10.31 -8.48
N ILE A 65 3.34 -10.39 -7.99
CA ILE A 65 3.75 -11.24 -6.87
C ILE A 65 4.42 -10.37 -5.79
N PRO A 66 4.46 -10.82 -4.53
CA PRO A 66 5.29 -10.17 -3.50
C PRO A 66 6.76 -10.14 -3.92
N ALA A 67 7.45 -9.03 -3.65
CA ALA A 67 8.88 -8.91 -3.88
C ALA A 67 9.69 -9.71 -2.85
N ASP A 68 10.91 -10.11 -3.22
CA ASP A 68 11.86 -10.71 -2.28
C ASP A 68 12.21 -9.73 -1.14
N GLY A 69 12.32 -10.25 0.09
CA GLY A 69 12.66 -9.43 1.27
C GLY A 69 11.54 -8.47 1.73
N LEU A 70 10.30 -8.73 1.32
CA LEU A 70 9.13 -7.95 1.71
C LEU A 70 9.01 -7.77 3.24
N ASP A 71 9.28 -8.80 4.03
CA ASP A 71 9.15 -8.75 5.50
C ASP A 71 9.99 -7.62 6.12
N ASP A 72 11.25 -7.46 5.68
CA ASP A 72 12.14 -6.41 6.16
C ASP A 72 11.69 -5.01 5.71
N ARG A 73 10.99 -4.91 4.58
CA ARG A 73 10.40 -3.65 4.10
C ARG A 73 9.16 -3.30 4.91
N VAL A 74 8.28 -4.27 5.14
CA VAL A 74 7.07 -4.12 5.96
C VAL A 74 7.43 -3.72 7.40
N ALA A 75 8.43 -4.36 8.00
CA ALA A 75 8.92 -3.99 9.32
C ALA A 75 9.36 -2.51 9.37
N ARG A 76 10.17 -2.07 8.41
CA ARG A 76 10.60 -0.66 8.31
C ARG A 76 9.45 0.32 8.05
N MET A 77 8.44 -0.09 7.28
CA MET A 77 7.24 0.72 7.07
C MET A 77 6.46 0.91 8.37
N ASN A 78 6.28 -0.17 9.15
CA ASN A 78 5.60 -0.09 10.44
C ASN A 78 6.35 0.82 11.42
N ASP A 79 7.68 0.69 11.52
CA ASP A 79 8.50 1.60 12.33
C ASP A 79 8.32 3.07 11.88
N GLY A 80 8.27 3.31 10.57
CA GLY A 80 8.02 4.65 10.01
C GLY A 80 6.61 5.20 10.27
N ILE A 81 5.60 4.32 10.34
CA ILE A 81 4.22 4.69 10.71
C ILE A 81 4.17 5.08 12.19
N ASP A 82 4.82 4.33 13.08
CA ASP A 82 4.90 4.65 14.50
C ASP A 82 5.57 6.01 14.73
N ASP A 83 6.68 6.27 14.02
CA ASP A 83 7.34 7.58 14.01
C ASP A 83 6.42 8.71 13.52
N LEU A 84 5.59 8.44 12.51
CA LEU A 84 4.63 9.42 11.98
C LEU A 84 3.51 9.71 12.98
N ILE A 85 2.98 8.66 13.64
CA ILE A 85 1.97 8.80 14.70
C ILE A 85 2.51 9.70 15.81
N ALA A 86 3.71 9.42 16.34
CA ALA A 86 4.32 10.22 17.39
C ALA A 86 4.49 11.70 17.00
N ARG A 87 4.82 11.98 15.72
CA ARG A 87 4.91 13.35 15.20
C ARG A 87 3.55 14.05 15.09
N LEU A 88 2.51 13.31 14.72
CA LEU A 88 1.14 13.84 14.64
C LEU A 88 0.59 14.15 16.03
N GLU A 89 0.85 13.30 17.02
CA GLU A 89 0.51 13.56 18.43
C GLU A 89 1.23 14.81 18.95
N ALA A 90 2.54 14.93 18.70
CA ALA A 90 3.28 16.13 19.09
C ALA A 90 2.79 17.42 18.38
N LEU A 91 2.13 17.31 17.22
CA LEU A 91 1.52 18.44 16.52
C LEU A 91 0.25 18.94 17.23
N GLU A 92 -0.49 18.05 17.90
CA GLU A 92 -1.68 18.40 18.69
C GLU A 92 -1.29 19.36 19.82
N ASP A 93 -0.13 19.16 20.43
CA ASP A 93 0.41 19.96 21.54
C ASP A 93 0.98 21.34 21.13
N VAL A 94 0.98 21.67 19.83
CA VAL A 94 1.54 22.94 19.32
C VAL A 94 0.66 24.15 19.68
N PHE A 95 -0.64 23.95 19.93
CA PHE A 95 -1.63 24.98 20.21
C PHE A 95 -2.39 24.69 21.50
#